data_AF-A0A7S3J6S9-F1
#
_entry.id   AF-A0A7S3J6S9-F1
#
_cell.length_a   1.000
_cell.length_b   1.000
_cell.length_c   1.000
_cell.angle_alpha   90.00
_cell.angle_beta   90.00
_cell.angle_gamma   90.00
#
_symmetry.space_group_name_H-M   'P 1'
#
loop_
_entity.id
_entity.type
_entity.pdbx_description
1 polymer ?
#
loop_
_entity_poly.entity_id
_entity_poly.type
_entity_poly.pdbx_seq_one_letter_code
_entity_poly.pdbx_strand_id
1 'polypeptide(L)'
;KKSYSDKNKIVHLILAKQLVGIKVVSIKRVEETEHPVFGKTQIMKGEFRLSGEEGMINLCIVLGILANQMDEPKFFFSKLVIKADKEDQATEIPFASKAGEAFIEAYFAGCFRILSHLQINHFKFDHLQAIKITSFFVDSPVLKVINFCNNQLDVKVVKGIIKKIYDNEAIELIDISGN
;
A
#
# COMPACT_ATOMS: atom_id res chain seq x y z
N LYS A 1 -5.93 -1.19 34.96
CA LYS A 1 -6.32 -0.87 33.56
C LYS A 1 -5.12 -1.14 32.67
N LYS A 2 -5.06 -2.30 31.99
CA LYS A 2 -3.96 -2.63 31.07
C LYS A 2 -4.09 -1.74 29.84
N SER A 3 -3.06 -0.95 29.57
CA SER A 3 -2.90 -0.23 28.31
C SER A 3 -2.97 -1.26 27.17
N TYR A 4 -4.05 -1.22 26.39
CA TYR A 4 -4.13 -1.96 25.14
C TYR A 4 -3.07 -1.35 24.23
N SER A 5 -1.93 -2.02 24.04
CA SER A 5 -0.91 -1.55 23.11
C SER A 5 -1.55 -1.32 21.74
N ASP A 6 -1.36 -0.17 21.09
CA ASP A 6 -2.15 0.16 19.88
C ASP A 6 -1.86 -0.78 18.69
N LYS A 7 -0.81 -1.60 18.76
CA LYS A 7 -0.61 -2.79 17.92
C LYS A 7 -1.87 -3.68 17.88
N ASN A 8 -2.52 -3.88 19.03
CA ASN A 8 -3.73 -4.66 19.14
C ASN A 8 -4.95 -3.91 18.63
N LYS A 9 -4.97 -2.57 18.58
CA LYS A 9 -6.11 -1.82 18.03
C LYS A 9 -6.19 -1.88 16.52
N ILE A 10 -5.08 -1.70 15.79
CA ILE A 10 -5.09 -1.81 14.31
C ILE A 10 -5.34 -3.27 13.90
N VAL A 11 -4.65 -4.20 14.56
CA VAL A 11 -4.85 -5.63 14.32
C VAL A 11 -6.28 -6.02 14.68
N HIS A 12 -6.85 -5.53 15.79
CA HIS A 12 -8.27 -5.73 16.06
C HIS A 12 -9.19 -4.96 15.12
N LEU A 13 -8.84 -3.82 14.54
CA LEU A 13 -9.68 -3.15 13.54
C LEU A 13 -9.75 -4.01 12.27
N ILE A 14 -8.61 -4.53 11.84
CA ILE A 14 -8.53 -5.43 10.69
C ILE A 14 -9.22 -6.77 10.97
N LEU A 15 -8.98 -7.36 12.16
CA LEU A 15 -9.56 -8.65 12.56
C LEU A 15 -11.04 -8.55 12.95
N ALA A 16 -11.47 -7.50 13.65
CA ALA A 16 -12.87 -7.29 14.04
C ALA A 16 -13.75 -6.92 12.85
N LYS A 17 -13.16 -6.38 11.77
CA LYS A 17 -13.86 -6.19 10.51
C LYS A 17 -13.92 -7.46 9.64
N GLN A 18 -13.28 -8.57 10.07
CA GLN A 18 -13.24 -9.86 9.35
C GLN A 18 -13.15 -9.69 7.83
N LEU A 19 -12.25 -8.83 7.37
CA LEU A 19 -12.24 -8.46 5.96
C LEU A 19 -11.71 -9.63 5.15
N VAL A 20 -12.63 -10.23 4.42
CA VAL A 20 -12.39 -11.34 3.49
C VAL A 20 -11.20 -10.98 2.61
N GLY A 21 -10.27 -11.92 2.52
CA GLY A 21 -9.11 -11.83 1.65
C GLY A 21 -7.97 -10.93 2.08
N ILE A 22 -7.90 -10.51 3.35
CA ILE A 22 -6.71 -9.87 3.92
C ILE A 22 -6.09 -10.74 5.00
N LYS A 23 -4.84 -11.13 4.80
CA LYS A 23 -3.97 -11.75 5.81
C LYS A 23 -2.88 -10.76 6.22
N VAL A 24 -2.96 -10.30 7.47
CA VAL A 24 -1.94 -9.43 8.05
C VAL A 24 -0.71 -10.27 8.38
N VAL A 25 0.40 -10.04 7.66
CA VAL A 25 1.67 -10.73 7.93
C VAL A 25 2.41 -10.02 9.05
N SER A 26 2.55 -8.70 8.97
CA SER A 26 3.15 -7.92 10.05
C SER A 26 2.70 -6.47 10.03
N ILE A 27 2.57 -5.89 11.22
CA ILE A 27 2.41 -4.45 11.43
C ILE A 27 3.35 -4.06 12.56
N LYS A 28 4.28 -3.14 12.29
CA LYS A 28 5.28 -2.66 13.24
C LYS A 28 5.20 -1.14 13.35
N ARG A 29 5.07 -0.61 14.58
CA ARG A 29 5.24 0.82 14.86
C ARG A 29 6.70 1.18 14.68
N VAL A 30 6.94 2.27 13.97
CA VAL A 30 8.26 2.88 13.78
C VAL A 30 8.41 4.02 14.76
N GLU A 31 7.42 4.89 14.80
CA GLU A 31 7.48 6.15 15.50
C GLU A 31 6.07 6.59 15.92
N GLU A 32 6.02 7.41 16.96
CA GLU A 32 4.83 8.13 17.38
C GLU A 32 5.21 9.59 17.54
N THR A 33 4.52 10.45 16.80
CA THR A 33 4.81 11.88 16.77
C THR A 33 3.52 12.68 16.92
N GLU A 34 3.66 13.92 17.38
CA GLU A 34 2.57 14.89 17.37
C GLU A 34 2.74 15.73 16.10
N HIS A 35 1.88 15.48 15.11
CA HIS A 35 1.92 16.20 13.85
C HIS A 35 1.10 17.49 13.96
N PRO A 36 1.62 18.66 13.55
CA PRO A 36 0.95 19.96 13.76
C PRO A 36 -0.48 20.04 13.21
N VAL A 37 -0.77 19.27 12.16
CA VAL A 37 -2.07 19.24 11.46
C VAL A 37 -2.92 18.02 11.83
N PHE A 38 -2.30 16.95 12.33
CA PHE A 38 -2.96 15.64 12.46
C PHE A 38 -3.00 15.13 13.90
N GLY A 39 -2.50 15.92 14.85
CA GLY A 39 -2.35 15.56 16.25
C GLY A 39 -1.51 14.29 16.41
N LYS A 40 -1.87 13.44 17.36
CA LYS A 40 -1.13 12.20 17.61
C LYS A 40 -1.19 11.29 16.40
N THR A 41 -0.01 10.98 15.89
CA THR A 41 0.18 10.24 14.66
C THR A 41 1.10 9.06 14.91
N GLN A 42 0.72 7.88 14.42
CA GLN A 42 1.54 6.68 14.46
C GLN A 42 2.04 6.31 13.08
N ILE A 43 3.37 6.21 12.95
CA ILE A 43 4.03 5.80 11.72
C ILE A 43 4.32 4.30 11.79
N MET A 44 3.84 3.58 10.78
CA MET A 44 3.84 2.12 10.74
C MET A 44 4.63 1.59 9.54
N LYS A 45 5.07 0.33 9.65
CA LYS A 45 5.44 -0.54 8.52
C LYS A 45 4.45 -1.69 8.47
N GLY A 46 3.85 -1.93 7.32
CA GLY A 46 2.84 -2.97 7.11
C GLY A 46 3.26 -3.95 6.03
N GLU A 47 3.04 -5.24 6.28
CA GLU A 47 3.08 -6.30 5.27
C GLU A 47 1.76 -7.08 5.29
N PHE A 48 1.15 -7.17 4.12
CA PHE A 48 -0.15 -7.78 3.90
C PHE A 48 -0.06 -8.80 2.78
N ARG A 49 -0.79 -9.90 2.95
CA ARG A 49 -1.07 -10.88 1.91
C ARG A 49 -2.54 -10.87 1.58
N LEU A 50 -2.85 -10.91 0.30
CA LEU A 50 -4.22 -10.76 -0.18
C LEU A 50 -4.63 -11.99 -0.98
N SER A 51 -5.87 -12.42 -0.82
CA SER A 51 -6.50 -13.42 -1.70
C SER A 51 -7.59 -12.73 -2.53
N GLY A 52 -7.46 -12.79 -3.85
CA GLY A 52 -8.37 -12.14 -4.79
C GLY A 52 -8.32 -10.60 -4.81
N GLU A 53 -9.05 -10.02 -5.77
CA GLU A 53 -9.14 -8.56 -5.95
C GLU A 53 -9.82 -7.87 -4.76
N GLU A 54 -10.80 -8.54 -4.14
CA GLU A 54 -11.52 -8.05 -2.96
C GLU A 54 -10.57 -7.77 -1.79
N GLY A 55 -9.52 -8.55 -1.61
CA GLY A 55 -8.50 -8.31 -0.60
C GLY A 55 -7.82 -6.94 -0.78
N MET A 56 -7.55 -6.53 -2.03
CA MET A 56 -6.94 -5.23 -2.34
C MET A 56 -7.91 -4.09 -2.05
N ILE A 57 -9.15 -4.23 -2.48
CA ILE A 57 -10.23 -3.26 -2.24
C ILE A 57 -10.41 -3.05 -0.73
N ASN A 58 -10.57 -4.14 0.01
CA ASN A 58 -10.76 -4.11 1.46
C ASN A 58 -9.55 -3.50 2.18
N LEU A 59 -8.33 -3.82 1.73
CA LEU A 59 -7.12 -3.24 2.31
C LEU A 59 -7.11 -1.72 2.12
N CYS A 60 -7.42 -1.24 0.92
CA CYS A 60 -7.44 0.19 0.62
C CYS A 60 -8.50 0.93 1.45
N ILE A 61 -9.69 0.35 1.63
CA ILE A 61 -10.74 0.89 2.52
C ILE A 61 -10.22 1.01 3.96
N VAL A 62 -9.58 -0.03 4.48
CA VAL A 62 -9.01 0.01 5.84
C VAL A 62 -7.95 1.09 5.97
N LEU A 63 -7.03 1.18 5.01
CA LEU A 63 -6.00 2.21 5.01
C LEU A 63 -6.63 3.60 5.02
N GLY A 64 -7.67 3.82 4.20
CA GLY A 64 -8.44 5.06 4.14
C GLY A 64 -9.07 5.44 5.48
N ILE A 65 -9.69 4.47 6.16
CA ILE A 65 -10.27 4.65 7.49
C ILE A 65 -9.18 5.00 8.51
N LEU A 66 -8.06 4.27 8.51
CA LEU A 66 -6.95 4.45 9.46
C LEU A 66 -6.27 5.81 9.31
N ALA A 67 -6.14 6.31 8.07
CA ALA A 67 -5.58 7.63 7.79
C ALA A 67 -6.51 8.78 8.20
N ASN A 68 -7.82 8.53 8.29
CA ASN A 68 -8.84 9.56 8.55
C ASN A 68 -9.65 9.33 9.83
N GLN A 69 -9.13 8.57 10.81
CA GLN A 69 -9.81 8.41 12.09
C GLN A 69 -10.02 9.77 12.76
N MET A 70 -11.26 10.01 13.21
CA MET A 70 -11.66 11.25 13.88
C MET A 70 -11.19 11.27 15.34
N ASP A 71 -11.19 10.11 16.00
CA ASP A 71 -10.66 9.94 17.35
C ASP A 71 -9.22 9.43 17.27
N GLU A 72 -8.26 10.33 17.56
CA GLU A 72 -6.82 10.07 17.50
C GLU A 72 -6.37 8.81 18.27
N PRO A 73 -5.26 8.16 17.86
CA PRO A 73 -4.27 8.64 16.89
C PRO A 73 -4.54 8.21 15.43
N LYS A 74 -4.11 9.04 14.46
CA LYS A 74 -4.11 8.68 13.03
C LYS A 74 -2.95 7.74 12.71
N PHE A 75 -3.16 6.83 11.76
CA PHE A 75 -2.14 5.86 11.37
C PHE A 75 -1.70 6.08 9.92
N PHE A 76 -0.40 6.20 9.71
CA PHE A 76 0.19 6.27 8.38
C PHE A 76 1.26 5.20 8.19
N PHE A 77 1.51 4.84 6.94
CA PHE A 77 2.48 3.83 6.58
C PHE A 77 3.69 4.45 5.88
N SER A 78 4.87 4.29 6.47
CA SER A 78 6.15 4.64 5.84
C SER A 78 6.64 3.55 4.88
N LYS A 79 6.29 2.29 5.18
CA LYS A 79 6.53 1.13 4.31
C LYS A 79 5.29 0.29 4.21
N LEU A 80 4.89 -0.03 2.98
CA LEU A 80 3.77 -0.89 2.67
C LEU A 80 4.20 -1.97 1.69
N VAL A 81 4.04 -3.22 2.11
CA VAL A 81 4.31 -4.41 1.31
C VAL A 81 2.99 -5.16 1.13
N ILE A 82 2.57 -5.33 -0.11
CA ILE A 82 1.35 -6.03 -0.49
C ILE A 82 1.74 -7.16 -1.44
N LYS A 83 1.34 -8.38 -1.11
CA LYS A 83 1.64 -9.57 -1.91
C LYS A 83 0.37 -10.38 -2.12
N ALA A 84 0.24 -11.07 -3.25
CA ALA A 84 -0.72 -12.16 -3.33
C ALA A 84 -0.36 -13.25 -2.31
N ASP A 85 -1.36 -13.89 -1.68
CA ASP A 85 -1.10 -15.06 -0.84
C ASP A 85 -0.74 -16.27 -1.71
N LYS A 86 0.16 -17.11 -1.20
CA LYS A 86 0.84 -18.19 -1.95
C LYS A 86 0.01 -19.46 -2.12
N GLU A 87 -1.14 -19.58 -1.44
CA GLU A 87 -2.03 -20.74 -1.61
C GLU A 87 -2.62 -20.78 -3.03
N ASP A 88 -2.75 -19.61 -3.66
CA ASP A 88 -3.01 -19.47 -5.10
C ASP A 88 -1.67 -19.38 -5.84
N GLN A 89 -1.11 -20.52 -6.23
CA GLN A 89 0.11 -20.56 -7.04
C GLN A 89 -0.16 -19.95 -8.43
N ALA A 90 0.77 -19.08 -8.86
CA ALA A 90 0.76 -18.28 -10.08
C ALA A 90 -0.16 -17.03 -10.04
N THR A 91 0.44 -15.90 -10.39
CA THR A 91 -0.13 -14.55 -10.62
C THR A 91 -1.51 -14.55 -11.31
N GLU A 92 -2.57 -14.74 -10.53
CA GLU A 92 -3.96 -14.69 -11.03
C GLU A 92 -4.80 -13.60 -10.39
N ILE A 93 -4.37 -12.98 -9.28
CA ILE A 93 -5.15 -11.91 -8.65
C ILE A 93 -5.16 -10.70 -9.60
N PRO A 94 -6.31 -10.36 -10.21
CA PRO A 94 -6.37 -9.22 -11.10
C PRO A 94 -6.27 -7.95 -10.25
N PHE A 95 -5.38 -7.06 -10.64
CA PHE A 95 -5.42 -5.67 -10.21
C PHE A 95 -6.21 -4.89 -11.27
N ALA A 96 -7.53 -5.12 -11.28
CA ALA A 96 -8.45 -4.54 -12.25
C ALA A 96 -8.97 -3.17 -11.79
N SER A 97 -10.01 -2.66 -12.46
CA SER A 97 -10.46 -1.27 -12.29
C SER A 97 -10.86 -0.95 -10.85
N LYS A 98 -11.55 -1.88 -10.16
CA LYS A 98 -12.05 -1.64 -8.80
C LYS A 98 -10.94 -1.62 -7.76
N ALA A 99 -10.01 -2.57 -7.82
CA ALA A 99 -8.82 -2.53 -6.98
C ALA A 99 -7.99 -1.27 -7.22
N GLY A 100 -7.84 -0.85 -8.48
CA GLY A 100 -7.15 0.39 -8.83
C GLY A 100 -7.86 1.65 -8.33
N GLU A 101 -9.19 1.74 -8.48
CA GLU A 101 -10.00 2.82 -7.94
C GLU A 101 -9.87 2.92 -6.42
N ALA A 102 -10.02 1.80 -5.70
CA ALA A 102 -9.85 1.76 -4.26
C ALA A 102 -8.44 2.20 -3.82
N PHE A 103 -7.40 1.79 -4.55
CA PHE A 103 -6.03 2.23 -4.29
C PHE A 103 -5.88 3.75 -4.47
N ILE A 104 -6.49 4.30 -5.52
CA ILE A 104 -6.48 5.74 -5.80
C ILE A 104 -7.22 6.52 -4.72
N GLU A 105 -8.38 6.03 -4.29
CA GLU A 105 -9.13 6.62 -3.19
C GLU A 105 -8.30 6.62 -1.89
N ALA A 106 -7.61 5.52 -1.59
CA ALA A 106 -6.70 5.46 -0.45
C ALA A 106 -5.54 6.47 -0.59
N TYR A 107 -5.02 6.68 -1.80
CA TYR A 107 -4.02 7.72 -2.05
C TYR A 107 -4.56 9.12 -1.71
N PHE A 108 -5.73 9.50 -2.25
CA PHE A 108 -6.34 10.81 -1.99
C PHE A 108 -6.82 10.98 -0.55
N ALA A 109 -7.14 9.89 0.13
CA ALA A 109 -7.38 9.86 1.57
C ALA A 109 -6.12 10.13 2.41
N GLY A 110 -4.95 10.31 1.77
CA GLY A 110 -3.68 10.67 2.42
C GLY A 110 -2.89 9.47 2.94
N CYS A 111 -3.33 8.24 2.69
CA CYS A 111 -2.73 7.02 3.26
C CYS A 111 -1.24 6.86 2.91
N PHE A 112 -0.87 7.31 1.71
CA PHE A 112 0.46 7.12 1.15
C PHE A 112 1.34 8.37 1.21
N ARG A 113 0.90 9.43 1.91
CA ARG A 113 1.58 10.73 1.92
C ARG A 113 3.01 10.68 2.46
N ILE A 114 3.29 9.79 3.42
CA ILE A 114 4.62 9.60 4.01
C ILE A 114 5.30 8.30 3.54
N LEU A 115 4.74 7.67 2.50
CA LEU A 115 5.18 6.36 2.05
C LEU A 115 6.55 6.47 1.38
N SER A 116 7.57 5.91 2.03
CA SER A 116 8.94 5.87 1.51
C SER A 116 9.26 4.57 0.76
N HIS A 117 8.44 3.54 0.94
CA HIS A 117 8.63 2.23 0.30
C HIS A 117 7.28 1.60 -0.04
N LEU A 118 7.02 1.43 -1.33
CA LEU A 118 5.86 0.72 -1.85
C LEU A 118 6.31 -0.57 -2.55
N GLN A 119 5.76 -1.69 -2.11
CA GLN A 119 5.93 -2.97 -2.78
C GLN A 119 4.54 -3.58 -3.03
N ILE A 120 4.23 -3.86 -4.30
CA ILE A 120 3.00 -4.57 -4.70
C ILE A 120 3.44 -5.68 -5.65
N ASN A 121 3.40 -6.93 -5.23
CA ASN A 121 3.98 -8.04 -6.00
C ASN A 121 3.00 -9.19 -6.18
N HIS A 122 3.18 -9.96 -7.25
CA HIS A 122 2.38 -11.14 -7.57
C HIS A 122 0.92 -10.84 -7.92
N PHE A 123 0.63 -9.67 -8.52
CA PHE A 123 -0.70 -9.30 -9.04
C PHE A 123 -0.67 -9.16 -10.56
N LYS A 124 -1.75 -9.52 -11.25
CA LYS A 124 -1.87 -9.24 -12.68
C LYS A 124 -2.34 -7.81 -12.87
N PHE A 125 -1.40 -6.89 -13.10
CA PHE A 125 -1.72 -5.48 -13.33
C PHE A 125 -2.31 -5.27 -14.71
N ASP A 126 -3.44 -4.55 -14.76
CA ASP A 126 -3.82 -3.90 -16.01
C ASP A 126 -2.82 -2.78 -16.35
N HIS A 127 -2.52 -2.64 -17.63
CA HIS A 127 -1.53 -1.70 -18.16
C HIS A 127 -1.80 -0.27 -17.71
N LEU A 128 -3.08 0.14 -17.76
CA LEU A 128 -3.49 1.48 -17.36
C LEU A 128 -3.33 1.70 -15.86
N GLN A 129 -3.62 0.68 -15.04
CA GLN A 129 -3.55 0.80 -13.59
C GLN A 129 -2.11 0.94 -13.08
N ALA A 130 -1.17 0.16 -13.62
CA ALA A 130 0.23 0.26 -13.21
C ALA A 130 0.80 1.66 -13.48
N ILE A 131 0.53 2.21 -14.67
CA ILE A 131 0.96 3.55 -15.07
C ILE A 131 0.25 4.63 -14.22
N LYS A 132 -1.05 4.46 -13.95
CA LYS A 132 -1.83 5.39 -13.14
C LYS A 132 -1.33 5.42 -11.70
N ILE A 133 -1.11 4.26 -11.07
CA ILE A 133 -0.54 4.16 -9.73
C ILE A 133 0.83 4.85 -9.66
N THR A 134 1.69 4.53 -10.62
CA THR A 134 3.03 5.16 -10.72
C THR A 134 2.92 6.68 -10.83
N SER A 135 1.91 7.19 -11.53
CA SER A 135 1.75 8.64 -11.75
C SER A 135 1.49 9.45 -10.49
N PHE A 136 0.91 8.86 -9.45
CA PHE A 136 0.71 9.55 -8.18
C PHE A 136 2.00 9.77 -7.41
N PHE A 137 3.04 9.03 -7.74
CA PHE A 137 4.30 9.06 -7.03
C PHE A 137 5.41 9.81 -7.78
N VAL A 138 5.13 10.33 -8.97
CA VAL A 138 6.11 11.06 -9.80
C VAL A 138 6.69 12.25 -9.06
N ASP A 139 5.88 12.98 -8.30
CA ASP A 139 6.33 14.15 -7.54
C ASP A 139 6.47 13.87 -6.04
N SER A 140 6.49 12.59 -5.63
CA SER A 140 6.62 12.25 -4.20
C SER A 140 8.03 12.58 -3.72
N PRO A 141 8.20 13.49 -2.74
CA PRO A 141 9.51 13.87 -2.22
C PRO A 141 10.07 12.86 -1.21
N VAL A 142 9.29 11.84 -0.85
CA VAL A 142 9.63 10.88 0.21
C VAL A 142 9.71 9.44 -0.29
N LEU A 143 9.15 9.12 -1.46
CA LEU A 143 9.15 7.76 -1.98
C LEU A 143 10.52 7.41 -2.55
N LYS A 144 11.21 6.47 -1.88
CA LYS A 144 12.56 6.03 -2.25
C LYS A 144 12.54 4.72 -3.02
N VAL A 145 11.54 3.88 -2.78
CA VAL A 145 11.50 2.53 -3.34
C VAL A 145 10.13 2.21 -3.92
N ILE A 146 10.15 1.78 -5.19
CA ILE A 146 9.02 1.16 -5.88
C ILE A 146 9.40 -0.27 -6.25
N ASN A 147 8.60 -1.24 -5.82
CA ASN A 147 8.78 -2.64 -6.20
C ASN A 147 7.46 -3.18 -6.76
N PHE A 148 7.48 -3.56 -8.04
CA PHE A 148 6.38 -4.16 -8.78
C PHE A 148 6.77 -5.50 -9.39
N CYS A 149 7.50 -6.33 -8.65
CA CYS A 149 7.99 -7.61 -9.17
C CYS A 149 6.89 -8.63 -9.38
N ASN A 150 7.09 -9.48 -10.39
CA ASN A 150 6.21 -10.60 -10.70
C ASN A 150 4.75 -10.16 -10.89
N ASN A 151 4.49 -9.09 -11.62
CA ASN A 151 3.15 -8.54 -11.85
C ASN A 151 2.65 -8.70 -13.29
N GLN A 152 3.33 -9.50 -14.12
CA GLN A 152 3.05 -9.69 -15.55
C GLN A 152 3.01 -8.37 -16.34
N LEU A 153 3.86 -7.41 -15.99
CA LEU A 153 3.93 -6.13 -16.69
C LEU A 153 4.64 -6.32 -18.03
N ASP A 154 3.94 -6.03 -19.14
CA ASP A 154 4.59 -6.07 -20.45
C ASP A 154 5.68 -4.99 -20.61
N VAL A 155 6.50 -5.15 -21.65
CA VAL A 155 7.61 -4.22 -21.95
C VAL A 155 7.14 -2.77 -22.14
N LYS A 156 5.92 -2.55 -22.65
CA LYS A 156 5.39 -1.19 -22.86
C LYS A 156 5.04 -0.54 -21.53
N VAL A 157 4.42 -1.28 -20.61
CA VAL A 157 4.08 -0.80 -19.27
C VAL A 157 5.33 -0.51 -18.47
N VAL A 158 6.30 -1.43 -18.47
CA VAL A 158 7.60 -1.24 -17.80
C VAL A 158 8.27 0.05 -18.27
N LYS A 159 8.38 0.26 -19.59
CA LYS A 159 8.93 1.50 -20.16
C LYS A 159 8.13 2.74 -19.73
N GLY A 160 6.80 2.64 -19.68
CA GLY A 160 5.91 3.70 -19.23
C GLY A 160 6.13 4.09 -17.76
N ILE A 161 6.28 3.09 -16.88
CA ILE A 161 6.59 3.28 -15.47
C ILE A 161 7.94 4.00 -15.32
N ILE A 162 9.01 3.45 -15.92
CA ILE A 162 10.35 4.04 -15.86
C ILE A 162 10.34 5.48 -16.36
N LYS A 163 9.72 5.74 -17.52
CA LYS A 163 9.65 7.10 -18.09
C LYS A 163 8.95 8.08 -17.15
N LYS A 164 7.91 7.66 -16.43
CA LYS A 164 7.18 8.54 -15.51
C LYS A 164 8.01 8.95 -14.29
N ILE A 165 8.82 8.05 -13.77
CA ILE A 165 9.57 8.26 -12.52
C ILE A 165 11.03 8.65 -12.75
N TYR A 166 11.49 8.69 -14.01
CA TYR A 166 12.88 8.95 -14.37
C TYR A 166 13.42 10.26 -13.78
N ASP A 167 12.60 11.31 -13.75
CA ASP A 167 12.97 12.63 -13.25
C ASP A 167 12.74 12.80 -11.72
N ASN A 168 12.26 11.75 -11.04
CA ASN A 168 12.11 11.81 -9.58
C ASN A 168 13.44 11.45 -8.89
N GLU A 169 14.15 12.49 -8.46
CA GLU A 169 15.45 12.36 -7.76
C GLU A 169 15.38 11.70 -6.38
N ALA A 170 14.18 11.59 -5.78
CA ALA A 170 14.01 10.93 -4.49
C ALA A 170 13.99 9.40 -4.59
N ILE A 171 13.70 8.85 -5.77
CA ILE A 171 13.63 7.41 -5.99
C ILE A 171 15.04 6.82 -6.10
N GLU A 172 15.36 5.94 -5.16
CA GLU A 172 16.65 5.27 -5.04
C GLU A 172 16.64 3.86 -5.67
N LEU A 173 15.47 3.21 -5.71
CA LEU A 173 15.34 1.84 -6.22
C LEU A 173 13.99 1.58 -6.89
N ILE A 174 14.06 1.02 -8.10
CA ILE A 174 12.92 0.51 -8.86
C ILE A 174 13.19 -0.97 -9.14
N ASP A 175 12.35 -1.85 -8.60
CA ASP A 175 12.45 -3.29 -8.83
C ASP A 175 11.21 -3.79 -9.56
N ILE A 176 11.45 -4.24 -10.78
CA ILE A 176 10.45 -4.73 -11.75
C ILE A 176 10.82 -6.14 -12.23
N SER A 177 11.61 -6.87 -11.45
CA SER A 177 12.06 -8.21 -11.83
C SER A 177 10.89 -9.21 -11.93
N GLY A 178 11.02 -10.18 -12.83
CA GLY A 178 10.02 -11.25 -13.03
C GLY A 178 8.71 -10.81 -13.70
N ASN A 179 8.68 -9.63 -14.33
CA ASN A 179 7.60 -9.17 -15.19
C ASN A 179 7.77 -9.61 -16.64
#